data_AF-A0A5C5YY96-F1
#
_entry.id   AF-A0A5C5YY96-F1
#
_cell.length_a   1.000
_cell.length_b   1.000
_cell.length_c   1.000
_cell.angle_alpha   90.00
_cell.angle_beta   90.00
_cell.angle_gamma   90.00
#
_symmetry.space_group_name_H-M   'P 1'
#
loop_
_entity.id
_entity.type
_entity.pdbx_description
1 polymer ?
#
loop_
_entity_poly.entity_id
_entity_poly.type
_entity_poly.pdbx_seq_one_letter_code
_entity_poly.pdbx_strand_id
1 'polypeptide(L)'
;MVSRSRGPAKPYRSAARIGVNVIAVKFRFDLLIIAVLAVALLDTVTTYYFVAHDLGIELNQILAPLTSNSLLWIPVYIVLPKLLVAVMPTPCRQAFAIYFLTVCGTFTINNFVGICGGPYFLDTIGPRIVQVGATVLASFCFFAHLKFERKNHTLKMQSVKTAVYWIFTFSAIEGAFVMLGWVVNA
;
A
#
# COMPACT_ATOMS: atom_id res chain seq x y z
N MET A 1 -49.29 -54.69 16.98
CA MET A 1 -47.85 -54.41 17.21
C MET A 1 -47.08 -54.89 16.01
N VAL A 2 -46.58 -53.97 15.17
CA VAL A 2 -45.81 -54.30 13.97
C VAL A 2 -44.45 -53.58 14.06
N SER A 3 -43.41 -54.39 13.90
CA SER A 3 -41.99 -54.09 14.07
C SER A 3 -41.47 -53.01 13.13
N ARG A 4 -40.76 -52.00 13.67
CA ARG A 4 -40.00 -50.99 12.91
C ARG A 4 -38.64 -51.57 12.51
N SER A 5 -38.44 -51.87 11.23
CA SER A 5 -37.09 -52.14 10.70
C SER A 5 -36.32 -50.83 10.52
N ARG A 6 -35.17 -50.71 11.20
CA ARG A 6 -34.20 -49.64 10.97
C ARG A 6 -33.29 -50.06 9.81
N GLY A 7 -33.48 -49.44 8.65
CA GLY A 7 -32.52 -49.53 7.55
C GLY A 7 -31.22 -48.77 7.87
N PRO A 8 -30.08 -49.15 7.27
CA PRO A 8 -28.78 -48.57 7.58
C PRO A 8 -28.67 -47.12 7.11
N ALA A 9 -28.09 -46.28 7.97
CA ALA A 9 -27.79 -44.88 7.69
C ALA A 9 -26.79 -44.79 6.53
N LYS A 10 -27.19 -44.15 5.42
CA LYS A 10 -26.26 -43.80 4.33
C LYS A 10 -25.25 -42.75 4.85
N PRO A 11 -23.93 -42.91 4.61
CA PRO A 11 -22.94 -41.93 5.00
C PRO A 11 -23.14 -40.66 4.17
N TYR A 12 -23.42 -39.55 4.85
CA TYR A 12 -23.41 -38.21 4.28
C TYR A 12 -21.98 -37.90 3.83
N ARG A 13 -21.69 -38.02 2.53
CA ARG A 13 -20.46 -37.49 1.93
C ARG A 13 -20.50 -35.97 2.11
N SER A 14 -19.77 -35.47 3.09
CA SER A 14 -19.47 -34.05 3.23
C SER A 14 -18.69 -33.62 2.00
N ALA A 15 -19.39 -33.04 1.02
CA ALA A 15 -18.76 -32.32 -0.06
C ALA A 15 -18.05 -31.13 0.59
N ALA A 16 -16.72 -31.21 0.66
CA ALA A 16 -15.87 -30.08 0.99
C ALA A 16 -16.15 -28.99 -0.04
N ARG A 17 -17.09 -28.09 0.27
CA ARG A 17 -17.23 -26.83 -0.44
C ARG A 17 -15.98 -26.04 -0.11
N ILE A 18 -14.98 -26.14 -1.00
CA ILE A 18 -13.93 -25.15 -1.10
C ILE A 18 -14.63 -23.88 -1.61
N GLY A 19 -15.32 -23.20 -0.69
CA GLY A 19 -15.82 -21.87 -0.90
C GLY A 19 -14.60 -20.98 -0.98
N VAL A 20 -14.13 -20.73 -2.19
CA VAL A 20 -13.29 -19.57 -2.45
C VAL A 20 -14.18 -18.38 -2.13
N ASN A 21 -14.08 -17.87 -0.90
CA ASN A 21 -14.63 -16.58 -0.53
C ASN A 21 -13.87 -15.56 -1.37
N VAL A 22 -14.36 -15.29 -2.58
CA VAL A 22 -13.95 -14.13 -3.36
C VAL A 22 -14.33 -12.95 -2.49
N ILE A 23 -13.31 -12.37 -1.83
CA ILE A 23 -13.47 -11.16 -1.04
C ILE A 23 -14.05 -10.14 -2.01
N ALA A 24 -15.33 -9.79 -1.85
CA ALA A 24 -15.97 -8.79 -2.68
C ALA A 24 -15.18 -7.49 -2.53
N VAL A 25 -14.40 -7.13 -3.55
CA VAL A 25 -13.58 -5.93 -3.58
C VAL A 25 -14.53 -4.74 -3.71
N LYS A 26 -14.91 -4.15 -2.57
CA LYS A 26 -15.70 -2.92 -2.57
C LYS A 26 -14.77 -1.74 -2.62
N PHE A 27 -14.79 -1.04 -3.75
CA PHE A 27 -14.16 0.28 -3.86
C PHE A 27 -14.83 1.22 -2.85
N ARG A 28 -14.03 1.82 -1.97
CA ARG A 28 -14.53 2.82 -1.01
C ARG A 28 -13.82 4.13 -1.26
N PHE A 29 -14.53 5.24 -1.13
CA PHE A 29 -13.94 6.58 -1.07
C PHE A 29 -14.35 7.16 0.29
N ASP A 30 -13.48 7.00 1.28
CA ASP A 30 -13.60 7.66 2.57
C ASP A 30 -12.62 8.84 2.62
N LEU A 31 -12.79 9.73 3.61
CA LEU A 31 -11.95 10.92 3.78
C LEU A 31 -10.45 10.58 3.83
N LEU A 32 -10.11 9.41 4.38
CA LEU A 32 -8.74 8.92 4.47
C LEU A 32 -8.15 8.64 3.08
N ILE A 33 -8.89 7.99 2.19
CA ILE A 33 -8.46 7.75 0.81
C ILE A 33 -8.35 9.06 0.04
N ILE A 34 -9.31 9.98 0.22
CA ILE A 34 -9.23 11.31 -0.39
C ILE A 34 -7.95 12.02 0.07
N ALA A 35 -7.62 11.95 1.35
CA ALA A 35 -6.38 12.52 1.88
C ALA A 35 -5.13 11.84 1.27
N VAL A 36 -5.10 10.50 1.18
CA VAL A 36 -3.98 9.77 0.55
C VAL A 36 -3.78 10.21 -0.89
N LEU A 37 -4.87 10.30 -1.67
CA LEU A 37 -4.80 10.71 -3.07
C LEU A 37 -4.41 12.17 -3.21
N ALA A 38 -4.95 13.07 -2.38
CA ALA A 38 -4.57 14.49 -2.40
C ALA A 38 -3.08 14.68 -2.11
N VAL A 39 -2.56 14.01 -1.08
CA VAL A 39 -1.13 14.09 -0.73
C VAL A 39 -0.26 13.43 -1.81
N ALA A 40 -0.69 12.31 -2.40
CA ALA A 40 0.04 11.68 -3.51
C ALA A 40 0.06 12.56 -4.77
N LEU A 41 -1.01 13.31 -5.05
CA LEU A 41 -1.05 14.27 -6.15
C LEU A 41 -0.14 15.46 -5.88
N LEU A 42 -0.11 15.99 -4.65
CA LEU A 42 0.84 17.04 -4.27
C LEU A 42 2.29 16.57 -4.37
N ASP A 43 2.58 15.36 -3.91
CA ASP A 43 3.90 14.72 -4.05
C ASP A 43 4.29 14.59 -5.53
N THR A 44 3.34 14.14 -6.37
CA THR A 44 3.53 14.05 -7.83
C THR A 44 3.88 15.40 -8.44
N VAL A 45 3.10 16.44 -8.14
CA VAL A 45 3.29 17.79 -8.71
C VAL A 45 4.61 18.39 -8.25
N THR A 46 4.93 18.29 -6.95
CA THR A 46 6.17 18.83 -6.40
C THR A 46 7.39 18.09 -6.90
N THR A 47 7.34 16.76 -6.99
CA THR A 47 8.40 15.93 -7.58
C THR A 47 8.58 16.25 -9.07
N TYR A 48 7.49 16.35 -9.82
CA TYR A 48 7.55 16.74 -11.24
C TYR A 48 8.22 18.10 -11.41
N TYR A 49 7.80 19.10 -10.65
CA TYR A 49 8.39 20.44 -10.72
C TYR A 49 9.88 20.42 -10.35
N PHE A 50 10.23 19.72 -9.27
CA PHE A 50 11.59 19.56 -8.79
C PHE A 50 12.52 18.93 -9.85
N VAL A 51 12.09 17.82 -10.47
CA VAL A 51 12.88 17.14 -11.51
C VAL A 51 12.91 17.95 -12.81
N ALA A 52 11.79 18.55 -13.22
CA ALA A 52 11.70 19.28 -14.49
C ALA A 52 12.51 20.59 -14.53
N HIS A 53 12.87 21.15 -13.37
CA HIS A 53 13.64 22.40 -13.25
C HIS A 53 15.04 22.20 -12.66
N ASP A 54 15.53 20.96 -12.60
CA ASP A 54 16.88 20.63 -12.10
C ASP A 54 17.20 21.21 -10.71
N LEU A 55 16.19 21.27 -9.82
CA LEU A 55 16.35 21.86 -8.48
C LEU A 55 17.14 20.96 -7.50
N GLY A 56 17.46 19.74 -7.92
CA GLY A 56 18.25 18.77 -7.19
C GLY A 56 18.24 17.40 -7.87
N ILE A 57 18.77 16.39 -7.18
CA ILE A 57 18.83 15.01 -7.67
C ILE A 57 17.66 14.23 -7.08
N GLU A 58 16.92 13.50 -7.93
CA GLU A 58 15.93 12.54 -7.45
C GLU A 58 16.62 11.39 -6.70
N LEU A 59 16.41 11.29 -5.39
CA LEU A 59 17.06 10.31 -4.53
C LEU A 59 16.31 8.99 -4.43
N ASN A 60 15.10 8.90 -4.99
CA ASN A 60 14.36 7.65 -5.05
C ASN A 60 15.01 6.69 -6.06
N GLN A 61 15.49 5.55 -5.56
CA GLN A 61 16.23 4.55 -6.32
C GLN A 61 15.42 3.89 -7.45
N ILE A 62 14.09 3.96 -7.38
CA ILE A 62 13.17 3.39 -8.38
C ILE A 62 12.75 4.50 -9.35
N LEU A 63 12.42 5.68 -8.84
CA LEU A 63 11.91 6.77 -9.66
C LEU A 63 13.02 7.44 -10.50
N ALA A 64 14.21 7.66 -9.94
CA ALA A 64 15.33 8.28 -10.64
C ALA A 64 15.69 7.60 -11.98
N PRO A 65 15.82 6.27 -12.09
CA PRO A 65 16.09 5.62 -13.37
C PRO A 65 14.89 5.62 -14.34
N LEU A 66 13.67 5.81 -13.84
CA LEU A 66 12.49 5.92 -14.70
C LEU A 66 12.38 7.34 -15.28
N THR A 67 12.67 8.37 -14.48
CA THR A 67 12.57 9.77 -14.90
C THR A 67 13.66 10.21 -15.86
N SER A 68 14.81 9.52 -15.89
CA SER A 68 15.84 9.72 -16.92
C SER A 68 15.32 9.50 -18.35
N ASN A 69 14.30 8.66 -18.50
CA ASN A 69 13.70 8.34 -19.79
C ASN A 69 12.43 9.15 -20.08
N SER A 70 11.56 9.31 -19.09
CA SER A 70 10.36 10.14 -19.22
C SER A 70 9.84 10.64 -17.89
N LEU A 71 9.53 11.93 -17.80
CA LEU A 71 8.87 12.52 -16.64
C LEU A 71 7.44 11.98 -16.43
N LEU A 72 6.85 11.32 -17.44
CA LEU A 72 5.53 10.67 -17.31
C LEU A 72 5.53 9.52 -16.29
N TRP A 73 6.70 8.97 -15.94
CA TRP A 73 6.79 7.95 -14.91
C TRP A 73 6.50 8.47 -13.49
N ILE A 74 6.66 9.78 -13.24
CA ILE A 74 6.38 10.40 -11.93
C ILE A 74 4.93 10.17 -11.50
N PRO A 75 3.90 10.62 -12.25
CA PRO A 75 2.51 10.37 -11.87
C PRO A 75 2.16 8.88 -11.83
N VAL A 76 2.73 8.07 -12.73
CA VAL A 76 2.47 6.63 -12.76
C VAL A 76 2.98 5.96 -11.48
N TYR A 77 4.24 6.18 -11.12
CA TYR A 77 4.87 5.56 -9.97
C TYR A 77 4.27 6.06 -8.63
N ILE A 78 4.03 7.37 -8.52
CA ILE A 78 3.55 7.94 -7.26
C ILE A 78 2.08 7.63 -7.02
N VAL A 79 1.21 7.71 -8.03
CA VAL A 79 -0.25 7.58 -7.84
C VAL A 79 -0.74 6.13 -7.90
N LEU A 80 -0.20 5.31 -8.80
CA LEU A 80 -0.72 3.96 -9.07
C LEU A 80 -0.79 3.08 -7.80
N PRO A 81 0.25 2.98 -6.94
CA PRO A 81 0.17 2.17 -5.73
C PRO A 81 -0.88 2.69 -4.73
N LYS A 82 -1.13 4.01 -4.72
CA LYS A 82 -2.03 4.66 -3.76
C LYS A 82 -3.49 4.44 -4.12
N LEU A 83 -3.80 4.28 -5.42
CA LEU A 83 -5.14 3.88 -5.87
C LEU A 83 -5.57 2.53 -5.30
N LEU A 84 -4.61 1.62 -5.05
CA LEU A 84 -4.91 0.30 -4.48
C LEU A 84 -5.42 0.38 -3.03
N VAL A 85 -5.14 1.47 -2.31
CA VAL A 85 -5.63 1.65 -0.94
C VAL A 85 -7.16 1.62 -0.89
N ALA A 86 -7.82 2.10 -1.95
CA ALA A 86 -9.28 2.18 -2.03
C ALA A 86 -9.98 0.82 -2.13
N VAL A 87 -9.26 -0.22 -2.54
CA VAL A 87 -9.76 -1.59 -2.68
C VAL A 87 -9.38 -2.49 -1.49
N MET A 88 -8.61 -1.97 -0.53
CA MET A 88 -8.17 -2.74 0.63
C MET A 88 -9.25 -2.88 1.71
N PRO A 89 -9.28 -4.04 2.39
CA PRO A 89 -10.05 -4.22 3.62
C PRO A 89 -9.59 -3.26 4.73
N THR A 90 -10.53 -2.83 5.57
CA THR A 90 -10.37 -1.74 6.55
C THR A 90 -9.07 -1.76 7.39
N PRO A 91 -8.68 -2.87 8.05
CA PRO A 91 -7.47 -2.84 8.89
C PRO A 91 -6.20 -2.63 8.08
N CYS A 92 -6.12 -3.22 6.88
CA CYS A 92 -4.99 -3.02 5.96
C CYS A 92 -5.02 -1.60 5.38
N ARG A 93 -6.21 -1.14 4.96
CA ARG A 93 -6.41 0.18 4.37
C ARG A 93 -5.89 1.29 5.26
N GLN A 94 -6.19 1.24 6.56
CA GLN A 94 -5.72 2.25 7.51
C GLN A 94 -4.19 2.25 7.64
N ALA A 95 -3.57 1.07 7.76
CA ALA A 95 -2.13 0.97 7.88
C ALA A 95 -1.40 1.47 6.63
N PHE A 96 -1.86 1.06 5.44
CA PHE A 96 -1.30 1.53 4.17
C PHE A 96 -1.56 3.01 3.93
N ALA A 97 -2.72 3.54 4.32
CA ALA A 97 -2.99 4.97 4.23
C ALA A 97 -2.02 5.77 5.11
N ILE A 98 -1.76 5.34 6.35
CA ILE A 98 -0.79 6.00 7.25
C ILE A 98 0.61 5.95 6.64
N TYR A 99 1.02 4.80 6.10
CA TYR A 99 2.29 4.66 5.41
C TYR A 99 2.41 5.68 4.26
N PHE A 100 1.44 5.68 3.33
CA PHE A 100 1.50 6.56 2.16
C PHE A 100 1.35 8.04 2.50
N LEU A 101 0.49 8.41 3.46
CA LEU A 101 0.38 9.79 3.94
C LEU A 101 1.70 10.27 4.53
N THR A 102 2.38 9.43 5.30
CA THR A 102 3.67 9.78 5.90
C THR A 102 4.73 9.94 4.82
N VAL A 103 4.90 8.95 3.94
CA VAL A 103 5.93 9.01 2.89
C VAL A 103 5.67 10.17 1.93
N CYS A 104 4.49 10.21 1.29
CA CYS A 104 4.18 11.26 0.33
C CYS A 104 4.13 12.65 0.99
N GLY A 105 3.63 12.75 2.23
CA GLY A 105 3.59 14.00 2.95
C GLY A 105 4.99 14.53 3.25
N THR A 106 5.89 13.69 3.75
CA THR A 106 7.29 14.07 3.99
C THR A 106 8.00 14.45 2.69
N PHE A 107 7.82 13.69 1.61
CA PHE A 107 8.45 13.99 0.32
C PHE A 107 7.91 15.30 -0.29
N THR A 108 6.60 15.52 -0.22
CA THR A 108 5.97 16.80 -0.62
C THR A 108 6.59 17.97 0.13
N ILE A 109 6.72 17.87 1.46
CA ILE A 109 7.31 18.94 2.28
C ILE A 109 8.78 19.15 1.91
N ASN A 110 9.56 18.09 1.72
CA ASN A 110 10.96 18.20 1.31
C ASN A 110 11.10 18.94 -0.02
N ASN A 111 10.32 18.54 -1.02
CA ASN A 111 10.36 19.14 -2.34
C ASN A 111 9.90 20.59 -2.29
N PHE A 112 8.87 20.90 -1.51
CA PHE A 112 8.38 22.26 -1.34
C PHE A 112 9.42 23.17 -0.67
N VAL A 113 10.12 22.68 0.35
CA VAL A 113 11.23 23.42 0.99
C VAL A 113 12.32 23.75 -0.03
N GLY A 114 12.71 22.77 -0.86
CA GLY A 114 13.68 22.98 -1.93
C GLY A 114 13.23 23.98 -2.99
N ILE A 115 11.97 23.89 -3.42
CA ILE A 115 11.36 24.84 -4.37
C ILE A 115 11.39 26.27 -3.82
N CYS A 116 11.22 26.43 -2.51
CA CYS A 116 11.34 27.73 -1.83
C CYS A 116 12.79 28.16 -1.52
N GLY A 117 13.80 27.42 -1.99
CA GLY A 117 15.22 27.73 -1.76
C GLY A 117 15.74 27.36 -0.36
N GLY A 118 14.99 26.56 0.39
CA GLY A 118 15.41 26.01 1.68
C GLY A 118 16.25 24.73 1.54
N PRO A 119 16.91 24.28 2.62
CA PRO A 119 17.71 23.06 2.60
C PRO A 119 16.85 21.79 2.56
N TYR A 120 17.24 20.82 1.73
CA TYR A 120 16.62 19.50 1.70
C TYR A 120 16.96 18.71 2.97
N PHE A 121 15.96 18.40 3.80
CA PHE A 121 16.20 17.58 4.98
C PHE A 121 16.37 16.09 4.63
N LEU A 122 15.88 15.66 3.46
CA LEU A 122 16.11 14.31 2.96
C LEU A 122 17.59 14.06 2.62
N ASP A 123 18.40 15.09 2.38
CA ASP A 123 19.85 14.94 2.23
C ASP A 123 20.52 14.53 3.55
N THR A 124 19.97 15.00 4.67
CA THR A 124 20.49 14.72 6.02
C THR A 124 19.98 13.39 6.57
N ILE A 125 18.68 13.13 6.44
CA ILE A 125 18.01 11.98 7.06
C ILE A 125 18.00 10.77 6.11
N GLY A 126 17.98 11.01 4.80
CA GLY A 126 17.90 9.97 3.79
C GLY A 126 16.47 9.43 3.58
N PRO A 127 16.07 9.16 2.32
CA PRO A 127 14.71 8.69 2.00
C PRO A 127 14.37 7.32 2.63
N ARG A 128 15.38 6.46 2.84
CA ARG A 128 15.21 5.14 3.46
C ARG A 128 14.75 5.24 4.91
N ILE A 129 15.26 6.20 5.68
CA ILE A 129 14.86 6.37 7.08
C ILE A 129 13.38 6.78 7.17
N VAL A 130 12.92 7.64 6.25
CA VAL A 130 11.49 8.02 6.17
C VAL A 130 10.61 6.81 5.86
N GLN A 131 10.99 5.99 4.88
CA GLN A 131 10.25 4.77 4.54
C GLN A 131 10.20 3.76 5.69
N VAL A 132 11.34 3.54 6.37
CA VAL A 132 11.40 2.65 7.54
C VAL A 132 10.54 3.20 8.69
N GLY A 133 10.64 4.50 8.99
CA GLY A 133 9.84 5.16 10.02
C GLY A 133 8.34 5.06 9.74
N ALA A 134 7.93 5.31 8.49
CA ALA A 134 6.54 5.15 8.05
C ALA A 134 6.06 3.70 8.19
N THR A 135 6.92 2.72 7.88
CA THR A 135 6.62 1.29 8.03
C THR A 135 6.39 0.92 9.50
N VAL A 136 7.26 1.40 10.40
CA VAL A 136 7.13 1.18 11.85
C VAL A 136 5.84 1.79 12.37
N LEU A 137 5.54 3.04 11.98
CA LEU A 137 4.31 3.74 12.38
C LEU A 137 3.05 3.00 11.89
N ALA A 138 3.00 2.65 10.61
CA ALA A 138 1.89 1.90 10.02
C ALA A 138 1.69 0.54 10.71
N SER A 139 2.78 -0.17 10.99
CA SER A 139 2.76 -1.45 11.70
C SER A 139 2.18 -1.30 13.12
N PHE A 140 2.62 -0.28 13.86
CA PHE A 140 2.08 0.01 15.19
C PHE A 140 0.58 0.26 15.14
N CYS A 141 0.10 1.10 14.22
CA CYS A 141 -1.33 1.38 14.06
C CYS A 141 -2.13 0.13 13.68
N PHE A 142 -1.58 -0.73 12.81
CA PHE A 142 -2.19 -2.01 12.45
C PHE A 142 -2.36 -2.94 13.66
N PHE A 143 -1.30 -3.13 14.45
CA PHE A 143 -1.36 -3.98 15.65
C PHE A 143 -2.25 -3.40 16.74
N ALA A 144 -2.26 -2.07 16.91
CA ALA A 144 -3.18 -1.38 17.81
C ALA A 144 -4.64 -1.67 17.40
N HIS A 145 -4.97 -1.54 16.11
CA HIS A 145 -6.31 -1.85 15.60
C HIS A 145 -6.70 -3.31 15.84
N LEU A 146 -5.81 -4.27 15.56
CA LEU A 146 -6.04 -5.69 15.85
C LEU A 146 -6.26 -5.98 17.34
N LYS A 147 -5.63 -5.21 18.23
CA LYS A 147 -5.82 -5.34 19.68
C LYS A 147 -7.21 -4.87 20.11
N PHE A 148 -7.80 -3.88 19.44
CA PHE A 148 -9.18 -3.43 19.71
C PHE A 148 -10.24 -4.42 19.19
N GLU A 149 -9.98 -5.12 18.08
CA GLU A 149 -10.79 -6.20 17.51
C GLU A 149 -10.78 -7.50 18.35
N ARG A 150 -10.53 -7.39 19.67
CA ARG A 150 -10.01 -8.45 20.54
C ARG A 150 -10.87 -9.72 20.64
N LYS A 151 -12.17 -9.63 20.35
CA LYS A 151 -13.17 -10.66 20.69
C LYS A 151 -13.34 -11.77 19.64
N ASN A 152 -12.77 -11.64 18.44
CA ASN A 152 -13.00 -12.62 17.37
C ASN A 152 -11.68 -13.10 16.73
N HIS A 153 -11.17 -14.24 17.20
CA HIS A 153 -9.90 -14.82 16.75
C HIS A 153 -9.87 -15.09 15.23
N THR A 154 -11.02 -15.49 14.66
CA THR A 154 -11.18 -15.73 13.22
C THR A 154 -10.96 -14.46 12.40
N LEU A 155 -11.52 -13.32 12.84
CA LEU A 155 -11.33 -12.03 12.17
C LEU A 155 -9.87 -11.56 12.24
N LYS A 156 -9.19 -11.76 13.37
CA LYS A 156 -7.76 -11.42 13.49
C LYS A 156 -6.90 -12.20 12.50
N MET A 157 -7.09 -13.52 12.43
CA MET A 157 -6.34 -14.37 11.51
C MET A 157 -6.61 -13.99 10.05
N GLN A 158 -7.86 -13.66 9.70
CA GLN A 158 -8.22 -13.16 8.38
C GLN A 158 -7.55 -11.82 8.06
N SER A 159 -7.52 -10.88 9.01
CA SER A 159 -6.87 -9.58 8.85
C SER A 159 -5.37 -9.70 8.63
N VAL A 160 -4.69 -10.59 9.35
CA VAL A 160 -3.25 -10.86 9.15
C VAL A 160 -3.00 -11.47 7.78
N LYS A 161 -3.78 -12.48 7.36
CA LYS A 161 -3.65 -13.08 6.02
C LYS A 161 -3.86 -12.04 4.92
N THR A 162 -4.84 -11.16 5.11
CA THR A 162 -5.14 -10.06 4.18
C THR A 162 -3.97 -9.08 4.11
N ALA A 163 -3.38 -8.72 5.24
CA ALA A 163 -2.22 -7.82 5.27
C ALA A 163 -1.02 -8.42 4.54
N VAL A 164 -0.72 -9.70 4.78
CA VAL A 164 0.37 -10.41 4.08
C VAL A 164 0.14 -10.45 2.57
N TYR A 165 -1.09 -10.72 2.12
CA TYR A 165 -1.44 -10.69 0.70
C TYR A 165 -1.19 -9.31 0.07
N TRP A 166 -1.59 -8.22 0.75
CA TRP A 166 -1.37 -6.87 0.24
C TRP A 166 0.09 -6.45 0.25
N ILE A 167 0.85 -6.82 1.29
CA ILE A 167 2.30 -6.61 1.32
C ILE A 167 2.95 -7.28 0.11
N PHE A 168 2.63 -8.55 -0.14
CA PHE A 168 3.14 -9.26 -1.31
C PHE A 168 2.77 -8.58 -2.63
N THR A 169 1.51 -8.13 -2.76
CA THR A 169 1.02 -7.42 -3.96
C THR A 169 1.80 -6.12 -4.19
N PHE A 170 2.05 -5.32 -3.15
CA PHE A 170 2.87 -4.12 -3.27
C PHE A 170 4.32 -4.42 -3.59
N SER A 171 4.93 -5.40 -2.91
CA SER A 171 6.31 -5.79 -3.21
C SER A 171 6.47 -6.26 -4.65
N ALA A 172 5.45 -6.94 -5.22
CA ALA A 172 5.44 -7.32 -6.62
C ALA A 172 5.35 -6.09 -7.56
N ILE A 173 4.54 -5.09 -7.22
CA ILE A 173 4.42 -3.85 -8.00
C ILE A 173 5.72 -3.03 -7.95
N GLU A 174 6.28 -2.81 -6.75
CA GLU A 174 7.57 -2.14 -6.59
C GLU A 174 8.68 -2.90 -7.31
N GLY A 175 8.70 -4.24 -7.21
CA GLY A 175 9.62 -5.09 -7.96
C GLY A 175 9.49 -4.95 -9.48
N ALA A 176 8.26 -4.82 -9.99
CA ALA A 176 8.03 -4.55 -11.41
C ALA A 176 8.58 -3.18 -11.84
N PHE A 177 8.41 -2.13 -11.02
CA PHE A 177 8.99 -0.82 -11.30
C PHE A 177 10.52 -0.82 -11.25
N VAL A 178 11.13 -1.56 -10.30
CA VAL A 178 12.59 -1.75 -10.25
C VAL A 178 13.09 -2.40 -11.54
N MET A 179 12.46 -3.50 -11.95
CA MET A 179 12.83 -4.22 -13.17
C MET A 179 12.67 -3.33 -14.41
N LEU A 180 11.59 -2.55 -14.49
CA LEU A 180 11.41 -1.57 -15.55
C LEU A 180 12.55 -0.55 -15.54
N GLY A 181 12.84 0.09 -14.40
CA GLY A 181 13.92 1.06 -14.28
C GLY A 181 15.29 0.52 -14.69
N TRP A 182 15.57 -0.77 -14.43
CA TRP A 182 16.79 -1.42 -14.92
C TRP A 182 16.79 -1.63 -16.43
N VAL A 183 15.67 -2.09 -17.00
CA VAL A 183 15.54 -2.28 -18.45
C VAL A 183 15.67 -0.96 -19.21
N VAL A 184 15.12 0.14 -18.68
CA VAL A 184 15.19 1.43 -19.39
C VAL A 184 16.56 2.12 -19.25
N ASN A 185 17.43 1.63 -18.37
CA ASN A 185 18.81 2.14 -18.22
C ASN A 185 19.87 1.23 -18.87
N ALA A 186 19.49 0.08 -19.42
CA ALA A 186 20.38 -0.88 -20.09
C ALA A 186 20.45 -0.61 -21.59
#